data_AF-A0A1R1EKS2-F1
#
_entry.id   AF-A0A1R1EKS2-F1
#
_cell.length_a   1.000
_cell.length_b   1.000
_cell.length_c   1.000
_cell.angle_alpha   90.00
_cell.angle_beta   90.00
_cell.angle_gamma   90.00
#
_symmetry.space_group_name_H-M   'P 1'
#
loop_
_entity.id
_entity.type
_entity.pdbx_description
1 polymer ?
#
loop_
_entity_poly.entity_id
_entity_poly.type
_entity_poly.pdbx_seq_one_letter_code
_entity_poly.pdbx_strand_id
1 'polypeptide(L)'
;DIKIVIVNPHHVNKSKELEDNSPTKSDYKDAKVIADLIRNGKYSEPKLPAMEYAELRILMNFREKVMVSLNQVKARVHNWFDRYFPEYLSVFKDWEGKTSLMTMRQFPTPEEIVSTGARGVLA
;
A
#
# COMPACT_ATOMS: atom_id res chain seq x y z
N ASP A 1 -35.59 -10.95 3.99
CA ASP A 1 -34.37 -10.69 3.21
C ASP A 1 -33.99 -9.23 3.36
N ILE A 2 -32.72 -8.91 3.66
CA ILE A 2 -32.25 -7.53 3.88
C ILE A 2 -31.44 -7.11 2.64
N LYS A 3 -31.95 -6.12 1.90
CA LYS A 3 -31.29 -5.62 0.69
C LYS A 3 -30.16 -4.65 1.06
N ILE A 4 -28.92 -5.01 0.71
CA ILE A 4 -27.75 -4.15 0.92
C ILE A 4 -27.70 -3.11 -0.19
N VAL A 5 -27.63 -1.83 0.18
CA VAL A 5 -27.58 -0.70 -0.75
C VAL A 5 -26.41 0.21 -0.42
N ILE A 6 -25.77 0.78 -1.43
CA ILE A 6 -24.70 1.77 -1.27
C ILE A 6 -25.24 3.14 -1.69
N VAL A 7 -25.03 4.14 -0.84
CA VAL A 7 -25.31 5.54 -1.17
C VAL A 7 -23.98 6.24 -1.40
N ASN A 8 -23.88 7.01 -2.49
CA ASN A 8 -22.66 7.75 -2.81
C ASN A 8 -22.45 8.90 -1.79
N PRO A 9 -21.30 8.96 -1.08
CA PRO A 9 -21.02 10.03 -0.11
C PRO A 9 -21.11 11.44 -0.68
N HIS A 10 -20.81 11.62 -1.98
CA HIS A 10 -20.93 12.91 -2.64
C HIS A 10 -22.38 13.40 -2.70
N HIS A 11 -23.34 12.49 -2.96
CA HIS A 11 -24.77 12.84 -2.94
C HIS A 11 -25.25 13.13 -1.52
N VAL A 12 -24.73 12.40 -0.54
CA VAL A 12 -25.03 12.63 0.88
C VAL A 12 -24.59 14.05 1.29
N ASN A 13 -23.38 14.46 0.93
CA ASN A 13 -22.87 15.80 1.26
C ASN A 13 -23.66 16.91 0.57
N LYS A 14 -23.96 16.77 -0.73
CA LYS A 14 -24.75 17.76 -1.46
C LYS A 14 -26.19 17.87 -0.95
N SER A 15 -26.79 16.76 -0.54
CA SER A 15 -28.14 16.77 0.07
C SER A 15 -28.13 17.36 1.47
N LYS A 16 -27.07 17.13 2.26
CA LYS A 16 -26.89 17.81 3.55
C LYS A 16 -26.79 19.31 3.39
N GLU A 17 -25.98 19.80 2.45
CA GLU A 17 -25.83 21.24 2.19
C GLU A 17 -27.17 21.90 1.81
N LEU A 18 -28.05 21.17 1.11
CA LEU A 18 -29.36 21.67 0.71
C LEU A 18 -30.38 21.66 1.85
N GLU A 19 -30.43 20.60 2.66
CA GLU A 19 -31.40 20.47 3.78
C GLU A 19 -30.95 21.22 5.04
N ASP A 20 -29.66 21.29 5.28
CA ASP A 20 -29.05 21.84 6.50
C ASP A 20 -27.88 22.73 6.11
N ASN A 21 -28.13 24.04 6.04
CA ASN A 21 -27.11 25.07 5.78
C ASN A 21 -26.14 25.24 6.98
N SER A 22 -26.07 24.27 7.89
CA SER A 22 -25.17 24.26 9.04
C SER A 22 -24.03 23.26 8.82
N PRO A 23 -22.76 23.67 8.97
CA PRO A 23 -21.61 22.78 8.85
C PRO A 23 -21.42 21.83 10.06
N THR A 24 -22.45 21.63 10.89
CA THR A 24 -22.34 20.88 12.14
C THR A 24 -22.42 19.38 11.87
N LYS A 25 -21.33 18.66 12.16
CA LYS A 25 -21.26 17.20 12.06
C LYS A 25 -22.20 16.55 13.09
N SER A 26 -23.20 15.80 12.62
CA SER A 26 -24.14 15.08 13.47
C SER A 26 -24.56 13.78 12.80
N ASP A 27 -24.24 12.63 13.42
CA ASP A 27 -24.54 11.31 12.85
C ASP A 27 -26.05 11.07 12.67
N TYR A 28 -26.88 11.70 13.49
CA TYR A 28 -28.34 11.66 13.36
C TYR A 28 -28.83 12.28 12.04
N LYS A 29 -28.25 13.44 11.67
CA LYS A 29 -28.58 14.13 10.43
C LYS A 29 -28.10 13.34 9.23
N ASP A 30 -26.91 12.75 9.33
CA ASP A 30 -26.35 11.87 8.32
C ASP A 30 -27.25 10.66 8.05
N ALA A 31 -27.72 10.00 9.12
CA ALA A 31 -28.64 8.87 9.00
C ALA A 31 -29.97 9.28 8.35
N LYS A 32 -30.50 10.45 8.70
CA LYS A 32 -31.73 10.99 8.09
C LYS A 32 -31.56 11.22 6.59
N VAL A 33 -30.51 11.93 6.17
CA VAL A 33 -30.24 12.22 4.75
C VAL A 33 -30.02 10.94 3.96
N ILE A 34 -29.30 9.96 4.53
CA ILE A 34 -29.10 8.65 3.90
C ILE A 34 -30.44 7.91 3.76
N ALA A 35 -31.30 7.92 4.78
CA ALA A 35 -32.62 7.32 4.71
C ALA A 35 -33.51 7.98 3.65
N ASP A 36 -33.46 9.31 3.53
CA ASP A 36 -34.18 10.07 2.50
C ASP A 36 -33.67 9.77 1.10
N LEU A 37 -32.36 9.64 0.90
CA LEU A 37 -31.78 9.22 -0.38
C LEU A 37 -32.18 7.79 -0.76
N ILE A 38 -32.24 6.87 0.21
CA ILE A 38 -32.71 5.50 0.00
C ILE A 38 -34.19 5.48 -0.37
N ARG A 39 -35.04 6.21 0.37
CA ARG A 39 -36.48 6.33 0.11
C ARG A 39 -36.76 6.89 -1.29
N ASN A 40 -35.96 7.85 -1.73
CA ASN A 40 -36.05 8.45 -3.07
C ASN A 40 -35.46 7.58 -4.19
N GLY A 41 -34.97 6.37 -3.90
CA GLY A 41 -34.38 5.47 -4.88
C GLY A 41 -33.00 5.90 -5.38
N LYS A 42 -32.36 6.91 -4.75
CA LYS A 42 -31.03 7.42 -5.11
C LYS A 42 -29.92 6.61 -4.44
N TYR A 43 -29.98 5.29 -4.60
CA TYR A 43 -28.96 4.37 -4.12
C TYR A 43 -28.48 3.48 -5.27
N SER A 44 -27.26 2.98 -5.15
CA SER A 44 -26.71 2.00 -6.07
C SER A 44 -26.69 0.65 -5.38
N GLU A 45 -27.10 -0.40 -6.09
CA GLU A 45 -26.92 -1.75 -5.60
C GLU A 45 -25.44 -2.14 -5.73
N PRO A 46 -24.77 -2.56 -4.64
CA PRO A 46 -23.42 -3.08 -4.74
C PRO A 46 -23.46 -4.31 -5.62
N LYS A 47 -22.76 -4.26 -6.76
CA LYS A 47 -22.38 -5.47 -7.49
C LYS A 47 -21.36 -6.21 -6.63
N LEU A 48 -21.84 -7.07 -5.74
CA LEU A 48 -20.98 -8.00 -5.05
C LEU A 48 -20.42 -8.95 -6.11
N PRO A 49 -19.10 -8.98 -6.34
CA PRO A 49 -18.54 -9.92 -7.28
C PRO A 49 -18.87 -11.33 -6.81
N ALA A 50 -19.51 -12.13 -7.66
CA ALA A 50 -19.83 -13.51 -7.36
C ALA A 50 -18.63 -14.42 -7.69
N MET A 51 -18.43 -15.44 -6.84
CA MET A 51 -17.44 -16.52 -6.99
C MET A 51 -16.06 -16.03 -7.45
N GLU A 52 -15.67 -16.28 -8.70
CA GLU A 52 -14.34 -16.02 -9.25
C GLU A 52 -13.87 -14.57 -9.12
N TYR A 53 -14.78 -13.60 -9.28
CA TYR A 53 -14.43 -12.18 -9.15
C TYR A 53 -14.15 -11.77 -7.68
N ALA A 54 -14.76 -12.46 -6.70
CA ALA A 54 -14.48 -12.21 -5.29
C ALA A 54 -13.08 -12.72 -4.94
N GLU A 55 -12.73 -13.91 -5.43
CA GLU A 55 -11.39 -14.49 -5.26
C GLU A 55 -10.32 -13.62 -5.91
N LEU A 56 -10.56 -13.12 -7.13
CA LEU A 56 -9.65 -12.20 -7.79
C LEU A 56 -9.43 -10.92 -6.96
N ARG A 57 -10.49 -10.36 -6.37
CA ARG A 57 -10.38 -9.19 -5.50
C ARG A 57 -9.55 -9.48 -4.24
N ILE A 58 -9.73 -10.65 -3.63
CA ILE A 58 -8.93 -11.08 -2.49
C ILE A 58 -7.45 -11.21 -2.89
N LEU A 59 -7.18 -11.80 -4.04
CA LEU A 59 -5.81 -11.96 -4.56
C LEU A 59 -5.15 -10.61 -4.86
N MET A 60 -5.88 -9.65 -5.43
CA MET A 60 -5.38 -8.29 -5.65
C MET A 60 -5.01 -7.61 -4.33
N ASN A 61 -5.87 -7.68 -3.32
CA ASN A 61 -5.58 -7.15 -1.98
C ASN A 61 -4.35 -7.83 -1.36
N PHE A 62 -4.19 -9.14 -1.56
CA PHE A 62 -3.03 -9.88 -1.07
C PHE A 62 -1.74 -9.43 -1.76
N ARG A 63 -1.76 -9.26 -3.08
CA ARG A 63 -0.63 -8.74 -3.86
C ARG A 63 -0.19 -7.37 -3.35
N GLU A 64 -1.13 -6.46 -3.07
CA GLU A 64 -0.81 -5.14 -2.51
C GLU A 64 -0.09 -5.26 -1.16
N LYS A 65 -0.58 -6.11 -0.25
CA LYS A 65 0.08 -6.36 1.05
C LYS A 65 1.50 -6.91 0.88
N VAL A 66 1.70 -7.83 -0.05
CA VAL A 66 3.03 -8.39 -0.35
C VAL A 66 3.95 -7.32 -0.92
N MET A 67 3.46 -6.45 -1.80
CA MET A 67 4.26 -5.34 -2.36
C MET A 67 4.68 -4.33 -1.28
N VAL A 68 3.79 -3.98 -0.36
CA VAL A 68 4.15 -3.11 0.77
C VAL A 68 5.23 -3.77 1.63
N SER A 69 5.08 -5.05 1.93
CA SER A 69 6.05 -5.81 2.72
C SER A 69 7.42 -5.87 2.03
N LEU A 70 7.43 -6.11 0.70
CA LEU A 70 8.65 -6.09 -0.11
C LEU A 70 9.34 -4.73 -0.01
N ASN A 71 8.61 -3.64 -0.22
CA ASN A 71 9.16 -2.28 -0.14
C ASN A 71 9.71 -1.95 1.26
N GLN A 72 9.05 -2.43 2.32
CA GLN A 72 9.57 -2.29 3.69
C GLN A 72 10.90 -3.02 3.88
N VAL A 73 11.04 -4.23 3.34
CA VAL A 73 12.30 -4.98 3.39
C VAL A 73 13.39 -4.25 2.61
N LYS A 74 13.09 -3.79 1.39
CA LYS A 74 14.05 -2.99 0.58
C LYS A 74 14.52 -1.75 1.32
N ALA A 75 13.59 -1.01 1.95
CA ALA A 75 13.92 0.18 2.73
C ALA A 75 14.81 -0.12 3.94
N ARG A 76 14.60 -1.27 4.62
CA ARG A 76 15.47 -1.71 5.71
C ARG A 76 16.89 -2.00 5.23
N VAL A 77 17.03 -2.66 4.09
CA VAL A 77 18.34 -2.96 3.50
C VAL A 77 19.05 -1.67 3.10
N HIS A 78 18.34 -0.72 2.46
CA HIS A 78 18.89 0.61 2.18
C HIS A 78 19.37 1.33 3.44
N ASN A 79 18.59 1.28 4.53
CA ASN A 79 18.99 1.89 5.80
C ASN A 79 20.26 1.25 6.38
N TRP A 80 20.44 -0.07 6.21
CA TRP A 80 21.69 -0.72 6.60
C TRP A 80 22.87 -0.29 5.76
N PHE A 81 22.70 -0.12 4.44
CA PHE A 81 23.76 0.45 3.60
C PHE A 81 24.13 1.86 4.06
N ASP A 82 23.15 2.75 4.25
CA ASP A 82 23.45 4.12 4.69
C ASP A 82 24.18 4.16 6.05
N ARG A 83 23.91 3.19 6.94
CA ARG A 83 24.49 3.14 8.29
C ARG A 83 25.87 2.50 8.35
N TYR A 84 26.10 1.43 7.59
CA TYR A 84 27.28 0.58 7.73
C TYR A 84 28.16 0.56 6.47
N PHE A 85 27.62 0.91 5.31
CA PHE A 85 28.34 0.88 4.05
C PHE A 85 27.82 1.95 3.05
N PRO A 86 27.97 3.25 3.38
CA PRO A 86 27.37 4.33 2.59
C PRO A 86 27.94 4.43 1.17
N GLU A 87 29.17 3.99 0.93
CA GLU A 87 29.80 3.96 -0.39
C GLU A 87 29.26 2.84 -1.28
N TYR A 88 28.49 1.89 -0.75
CA TYR A 88 28.02 0.71 -1.49
C TYR A 88 27.25 1.07 -2.75
N LEU A 89 26.31 2.02 -2.64
CA LEU A 89 25.46 2.48 -3.74
C LEU A 89 26.23 3.32 -4.79
N SER A 90 27.44 3.76 -4.48
CA SER A 90 28.33 4.40 -5.46
C SER A 90 29.03 3.39 -6.37
N VAL A 91 29.27 2.18 -5.86
CA VAL A 91 29.91 1.07 -6.58
C VAL A 91 28.86 0.27 -7.36
N PHE A 92 27.74 -0.04 -6.71
CA PHE A 92 26.63 -0.76 -7.32
C PHE A 92 25.44 0.17 -7.53
N LYS A 93 25.13 0.47 -8.80
CA LYS A 93 23.96 1.27 -9.18
C LYS A 93 22.63 0.63 -8.74
N ASP A 94 22.57 -0.69 -8.74
CA ASP A 94 21.43 -1.46 -8.25
C ASP A 94 21.91 -2.55 -7.30
N TRP A 95 21.48 -2.48 -6.04
CA TRP A 95 21.85 -3.45 -5.02
C TRP A 95 21.06 -4.76 -5.15
N GLU A 96 19.93 -4.76 -5.86
CA GLU A 96 19.16 -5.97 -6.14
C GLU A 96 19.77 -6.79 -7.28
N GLY A 97 20.81 -6.26 -7.93
CA GLY A 97 21.56 -6.94 -8.97
C GLY A 97 22.23 -8.22 -8.45
N LYS A 98 22.30 -9.25 -9.33
CA LYS A 98 22.90 -10.55 -9.00
C LYS A 98 24.32 -10.43 -8.43
N THR A 99 25.13 -9.54 -9.02
CA THR A 99 26.51 -9.30 -8.60
C THR A 99 26.56 -8.69 -7.20
N SER A 100 25.73 -7.68 -6.93
CA SER A 100 25.65 -7.03 -5.62
C SER A 100 25.23 -8.02 -4.51
N LEU A 101 24.19 -8.82 -4.77
CA LEU A 101 23.75 -9.86 -3.83
C LEU A 101 24.81 -10.95 -3.60
N MET A 102 25.60 -11.32 -4.62
CA MET A 102 26.71 -12.24 -4.48
C MET A 102 27.84 -11.64 -3.64
N THR A 103 28.20 -10.38 -3.90
CA THR A 103 29.20 -9.65 -3.11
C THR A 103 28.76 -9.55 -1.65
N MET A 104 27.50 -9.25 -1.36
CA MET A 104 27.00 -9.22 0.03
C MET A 104 27.03 -10.58 0.73
N ARG A 105 26.83 -11.68 -0.01
CA ARG A 105 26.91 -13.03 0.56
C ARG A 105 28.33 -13.41 0.95
N GLN A 106 29.32 -12.91 0.23
CA GLN A 106 30.74 -13.17 0.49
C GLN A 106 31.35 -12.17 1.48
N PHE A 107 30.96 -10.89 1.38
CA PHE A 107 31.50 -9.78 2.15
C PHE A 107 30.36 -8.87 2.66
N PRO A 108 29.73 -9.22 3.78
CA PRO A 108 28.64 -8.43 4.35
C PRO A 108 29.09 -7.08 4.96
N THR A 109 30.36 -6.92 5.34
CA THR A 109 30.86 -5.67 5.95
C THR A 109 32.04 -5.05 5.17
N PRO A 110 32.24 -3.72 5.24
CA PRO A 110 33.38 -3.07 4.58
C PRO A 110 34.73 -3.58 5.10
N GLU A 111 34.82 -3.93 6.39
CA GLU A 111 36.05 -4.43 7.00
C GLU A 111 36.52 -5.76 6.39
N GLU A 112 35.59 -6.66 6.07
CA GLU A 112 35.90 -7.94 5.41
C GLU A 112 36.39 -7.73 3.97
N ILE A 113 35.86 -6.72 3.27
CA ILE A 113 36.34 -6.35 1.92
C ILE A 113 37.79 -5.86 2.02
N VAL A 114 38.09 -5.01 3.00
CA VAL A 114 39.45 -4.51 3.23
C VAL A 114 40.40 -5.64 3.62
N SER A 115 39.95 -6.56 4.48
CA SER A 115 40.74 -7.72 4.92
C SER A 115 41.06 -8.70 3.78
N THR A 116 40.13 -8.91 2.86
CA THR A 116 40.30 -9.83 1.74
C THR A 116 41.22 -9.24 0.66
N GLY A 117 41.23 -7.91 0.54
CA GLY A 117 42.05 -7.16 -0.40
C GLY A 117 41.58 -7.30 -1.86
N ALA A 118 42.02 -6.37 -2.71
CA ALA A 118 41.51 -6.25 -4.09
C ALA A 118 41.68 -7.52 -4.95
N ARG A 119 42.75 -8.30 -4.72
CA ARG A 119 42.98 -9.56 -5.45
C ARG A 119 42.07 -10.70 -5.02
N GLY A 120 41.66 -10.74 -3.74
CA GLY A 120 40.74 -11.77 -3.25
C GLY A 120 39.28 -11.51 -3.60
N VAL A 121 38.92 -10.25 -3.87
CA VAL A 121 37.57 -9.86 -4.33
C VAL A 121 37.38 -10.10 -5.84
N LEU A 122 38.47 -10.11 -6.62
CA LEU A 122 38.47 -10.36 -8.06
C LEU A 122 38.59 -11.85 -8.45
N ALA A 123 38.90 -12.72 -7.49
CA ALA A 123 39.08 -14.16 -7.69
C ALA A 123 37.74 -14.91 -7.60
#